data_AF-A0A9W7G3B7-F1
#
_entry.id   AF-A0A9W7G3B7-F1
#
_cell.length_a   1.000
_cell.length_b   1.000
_cell.length_c   1.000
_cell.angle_alpha   90.00
_cell.angle_beta   90.00
_cell.angle_gamma   90.00
#
_symmetry.space_group_name_H-M   'P 1'
#
loop_
_entity.id
_entity.type
_entity.pdbx_description
1 polymer ?
#
loop_
_entity_poly.entity_id
_entity_poly.type
_entity_poly.pdbx_seq_one_letter_code
_entity_poly.pdbx_strand_id
1 'polypeptide(L)'
;MLSNLSRLHKVPFRAFPIFYSPSYSRRLPSNYRTFSTTSDDVDNKTRKRWKDEQSEWDQTNERGMAGDAVAMCDVGWSYHQGMVPSTTPSVYSPPDVPKAVSCYELSASKGYSPAAGLLGDIYFYGEAGVAADEDKAKEWLEKVVELTEEDEPEDAYLRGKGIQKLGIIAHRKGDKNEAEGKFKESTALMGKHLNGNWGFILPHDPPGLWEFLNAEQEILEDTPTLAQKLNGFAVAPGFRGGLDAAVQLRAFTNRVRGVEANDGEWAVRYQMECLERFRGGGEGAWGVTYLESFMRIMGHPALQSSLRGIANAGRTPKVAVLGSALGNQVVWGSAAFGFEGVGYDVLDCAVDKASEIVAGLKGEGGEGIKDRVMFERRDVTSGFDMSGVNIVWSNDHEWDEESQRRVERLAFEGLEEGGGMVLYRPPLERKLGWREGVRIKVPTSWNPEKTVFLLLK
;
A
#
# COMPACT_ATOMS: atom_id res chain seq x y z
N MET A 1 -3.15 25.83 5.11
CA MET A 1 -4.01 24.84 5.78
C MET A 1 -3.27 23.57 6.25
N LEU A 2 -1.92 23.50 6.17
CA LEU A 2 -1.12 22.30 6.49
C LEU A 2 -0.30 22.40 7.79
N SER A 3 -0.39 23.50 8.55
CA SER A 3 0.44 23.73 9.75
C SER A 3 -0.02 22.98 11.00
N ASN A 4 -1.16 22.28 10.97
CA ASN A 4 -1.70 21.54 12.11
C ASN A 4 -1.30 20.05 12.15
N LEU A 5 -0.64 19.53 11.09
CA LEU A 5 -0.22 18.12 11.00
C LEU A 5 0.93 17.75 11.95
N SER A 6 1.68 18.74 12.45
CA SER A 6 2.72 18.52 13.47
C SER A 6 2.18 18.03 14.83
N ARG A 7 0.85 18.06 15.03
CA ARG A 7 0.22 17.58 16.26
C ARG A 7 0.06 16.05 16.31
N LEU A 8 0.02 15.35 15.18
CA LEU A 8 -0.06 13.89 15.14
C LEU A 8 1.28 13.20 15.48
N HIS A 9 2.41 13.92 15.38
CA HIS A 9 3.71 13.45 15.88
C HIS A 9 3.81 13.39 17.42
N LYS A 10 2.75 13.78 18.16
CA LYS A 10 2.73 13.76 19.63
C LYS A 10 1.95 12.61 20.24
N VAL A 11 1.24 11.82 19.44
CA VAL A 11 0.80 10.49 19.91
C VAL A 11 2.07 9.66 19.98
N PRO A 12 2.48 9.14 21.15
CA PRO A 12 3.70 8.36 21.25
C PRO A 12 3.53 7.06 20.45
N PHE A 13 3.98 7.10 19.19
CA PHE A 13 4.18 6.00 18.25
C PHE A 13 5.17 4.92 18.74
N ARG A 14 5.44 4.84 20.04
CA ARG A 14 6.24 3.77 20.65
C ARG A 14 5.45 2.46 20.78
N ALA A 15 4.14 2.45 20.54
CA ALA A 15 3.28 1.28 20.75
C ALA A 15 2.42 0.84 19.54
N PHE A 16 2.50 1.52 18.39
CA PHE A 16 1.82 1.08 17.17
C PHE A 16 2.85 0.52 16.19
N PRO A 17 3.17 -0.78 16.27
CA PRO A 17 3.98 -1.42 15.24
C PRO A 17 3.23 -1.43 13.91
N ILE A 18 3.98 -1.14 12.86
CA ILE A 18 3.60 -1.26 11.45
C ILE A 18 2.99 -2.65 11.23
N PHE A 19 1.67 -2.71 11.03
CA PHE A 19 0.93 -3.95 10.81
C PHE A 19 1.34 -4.57 9.48
N TYR A 20 1.89 -5.79 9.50
CA TYR A 20 2.18 -6.57 8.30
C TYR A 20 1.06 -7.60 8.10
N SER A 21 0.36 -7.52 6.96
CA SER A 21 -0.62 -8.54 6.53
C SER A 21 0.00 -9.96 6.50
N PRO A 22 -0.77 -11.04 6.69
CA PRO A 22 -0.26 -12.43 6.59
C PRO A 22 0.39 -12.80 5.24
N SER A 23 0.11 -12.05 4.17
CA SER A 23 0.83 -12.21 2.90
C SER A 23 2.28 -11.72 2.99
N TYR A 24 2.58 -10.79 3.91
CA TYR A 24 3.92 -10.30 4.23
C TYR A 24 4.70 -11.24 5.16
N SER A 25 4.02 -11.99 6.05
CA SER A 25 4.69 -12.93 6.97
C SER A 25 5.36 -14.12 6.25
N ARG A 26 5.03 -14.36 4.97
CA ARG A 26 5.71 -15.38 4.15
C ARG A 26 7.08 -14.97 3.62
N ARG A 27 7.48 -13.71 3.72
CA ARG A 27 8.83 -13.25 3.36
C ARG A 27 9.34 -12.24 4.36
N LEU A 28 9.95 -12.76 5.42
CA LEU A 28 10.98 -12.04 6.17
C LEU A 28 11.89 -11.28 5.18
N PRO A 29 12.24 -10.01 5.44
CA PRO A 29 13.26 -9.32 4.67
C PRO A 29 14.50 -10.23 4.58
N SER A 30 15.03 -10.44 3.37
CA SER A 30 16.23 -11.24 3.09
C SER A 30 17.52 -10.73 3.78
N ASN A 31 17.38 -9.76 4.68
CA ASN A 31 18.44 -9.09 5.40
C ASN A 31 18.67 -9.72 6.78
N TYR A 32 17.76 -10.57 7.26
CA TYR A 32 18.04 -11.51 8.35
C TYR A 32 18.45 -12.84 7.74
N ARG A 33 19.63 -12.85 7.11
CA ARG A 33 20.38 -14.11 7.01
C ARG A 33 20.56 -14.60 8.43
N THR A 34 20.13 -15.83 8.71
CA THR A 34 20.69 -16.63 9.79
C THR A 34 22.20 -16.63 9.59
N PHE A 35 22.92 -15.71 10.23
CA PHE A 35 24.36 -15.84 10.35
C PHE A 35 24.55 -17.01 11.31
N SER A 36 24.71 -18.22 10.78
CA SER A 36 25.46 -19.24 11.49
C SER A 36 26.94 -18.85 11.40
N THR A 37 27.33 -17.82 12.14
CA THR A 37 28.74 -17.67 12.47
C THR A 37 29.02 -18.73 13.52
N THR A 38 29.80 -19.74 13.14
CA THR A 38 30.52 -20.57 14.08
C THR A 38 31.24 -19.67 15.10
N SER A 39 31.23 -20.06 16.36
CA SER A 39 31.09 -19.23 17.57
C SER A 39 32.18 -18.22 17.93
N ASP A 40 33.21 -17.97 17.14
CA ASP A 40 34.45 -17.47 17.74
C ASP A 40 34.86 -16.00 17.43
N ASP A 41 34.15 -15.27 16.56
CA ASP A 41 34.51 -13.87 16.21
C ASP A 41 33.34 -12.87 16.32
N VAL A 42 32.56 -12.91 17.41
CA VAL A 42 31.65 -11.79 17.75
C VAL A 42 32.49 -10.67 18.38
N ASP A 43 32.66 -9.57 17.66
CA ASP A 43 33.44 -8.42 18.13
C ASP A 43 32.91 -7.84 19.46
N ASN A 44 33.76 -7.12 20.20
CA ASN A 44 33.39 -6.56 21.51
C ASN A 44 32.22 -5.58 21.45
N LYS A 45 32.02 -4.90 20.31
CA LYS A 45 30.92 -3.95 20.12
C LYS A 45 29.58 -4.69 20.01
N THR A 46 29.57 -5.80 19.29
CA THR A 46 28.43 -6.68 19.08
C THR A 46 28.08 -7.42 20.37
N ARG A 47 29.07 -7.90 21.12
CA ARG A 47 28.86 -8.47 22.47
C ARG A 47 28.28 -7.45 23.45
N LYS A 48 28.77 -6.21 23.43
CA LYS A 48 28.24 -5.13 24.27
C LYS A 48 26.78 -4.85 23.91
N ARG A 49 26.49 -4.62 22.62
CA ARG A 49 25.14 -4.39 22.13
C ARG A 49 24.18 -5.51 22.54
N TRP A 50 24.57 -6.77 22.37
CA TRP A 50 23.73 -7.91 22.75
C TRP A 50 23.48 -7.95 24.27
N LYS A 51 24.45 -7.60 25.11
CA LYS A 51 24.23 -7.48 26.57
C LYS A 51 23.27 -6.35 26.91
N ASP A 52 23.37 -5.23 26.21
CA ASP A 52 22.46 -4.10 26.39
C ASP A 52 21.02 -4.52 26.01
N GLU A 53 20.84 -5.18 24.86
CA GLU A 53 19.55 -5.74 24.41
C GLU A 53 18.99 -6.81 25.36
N GLN A 54 19.85 -7.70 25.89
CA GLN A 54 19.45 -8.70 26.89
C GLN A 54 18.99 -8.03 28.19
N SER A 55 19.72 -7.01 28.66
CA SER A 55 19.34 -6.27 29.86
C SER A 55 18.03 -5.51 29.68
N GLU A 56 17.80 -4.92 28.49
CA GLU A 56 16.54 -4.25 28.15
C GLU A 56 15.37 -5.24 28.12
N TRP A 57 15.58 -6.42 27.53
CA TRP A 57 14.61 -7.51 27.56
C TRP A 57 14.27 -7.93 29.00
N ASP A 58 15.28 -8.20 29.83
CA ASP A 58 15.08 -8.66 31.21
C ASP A 58 14.30 -7.63 32.03
N GLN A 59 14.64 -6.34 31.92
CA GLN A 59 13.92 -5.24 32.57
C GLN A 59 12.47 -5.13 32.10
N THR A 60 12.24 -5.26 30.80
CA THR A 60 10.88 -5.18 30.22
C THR A 60 10.04 -6.37 30.66
N ASN A 61 10.62 -7.57 30.65
CA ASN A 61 9.96 -8.79 31.11
C ASN A 61 9.66 -8.75 32.61
N GLU A 62 10.58 -8.27 33.45
CA GLU A 62 10.35 -8.10 34.89
C GLU A 62 9.19 -7.12 35.14
N ARG A 63 9.19 -5.96 34.49
CA ARG A 63 8.10 -4.98 34.59
C ARG A 63 6.76 -5.56 34.15
N GLY A 64 6.74 -6.27 33.01
CA GLY A 64 5.54 -6.93 32.51
C GLY A 64 5.00 -7.93 33.53
N MET A 65 5.85 -8.80 34.07
CA MET A 65 5.47 -9.79 35.09
C MET A 65 5.03 -9.16 36.41
N ALA A 66 5.52 -7.96 36.73
CA ALA A 66 5.07 -7.15 37.86
C ALA A 66 3.73 -6.44 37.63
N GLY A 67 3.12 -6.58 36.45
CA GLY A 67 1.78 -6.09 36.13
C GLY A 67 1.74 -4.80 35.29
N ASP A 68 2.88 -4.34 34.76
CA ASP A 68 2.92 -3.24 33.80
C ASP A 68 2.34 -3.70 32.45
N ALA A 69 1.18 -3.17 32.09
CA ALA A 69 0.44 -3.58 30.90
C ALA A 69 1.19 -3.26 29.60
N VAL A 70 1.85 -2.10 29.52
CA VAL A 70 2.61 -1.69 28.34
C VAL A 70 3.81 -2.61 28.17
N ALA A 71 4.58 -2.82 29.23
CA ALA A 71 5.73 -3.70 29.19
C ALA A 71 5.34 -5.15 28.86
N MET A 72 4.21 -5.64 29.37
CA MET A 72 3.72 -6.98 29.01
C MET A 72 3.32 -7.07 27.52
N CYS A 73 2.81 -5.99 26.92
CA CYS A 73 2.58 -5.94 25.47
C CYS A 73 3.91 -5.99 24.69
N ASP A 74 4.93 -5.26 25.13
CA ASP A 74 6.27 -5.28 24.51
C ASP A 74 6.94 -6.66 24.62
N VAL A 75 6.72 -7.37 25.73
CA VAL A 75 7.12 -8.77 25.90
C VAL A 75 6.44 -9.66 24.86
N GLY A 76 5.12 -9.52 24.71
CA GLY A 76 4.34 -10.24 23.72
C GLY A 76 4.84 -9.98 22.29
N TRP A 77 5.10 -8.72 21.95
CA TRP A 77 5.67 -8.32 20.66
C TRP A 77 7.03 -8.97 20.39
N SER A 78 7.88 -9.06 21.40
CA SER A 78 9.19 -9.71 21.25
C SER A 78 9.04 -11.20 20.94
N TYR A 79 8.09 -11.90 21.57
CA TYR A 79 7.75 -13.28 21.21
C TYR A 79 7.17 -13.37 19.80
N HIS A 80 6.25 -12.47 19.44
CA HIS A 80 5.61 -12.43 18.13
C HIS A 80 6.62 -12.28 16.99
N GLN A 81 7.60 -11.41 17.15
CA GLN A 81 8.61 -11.13 16.12
C GLN A 81 9.85 -12.05 16.17
N GLY A 82 9.96 -12.92 17.19
CA GLY A 82 11.18 -13.69 17.41
C GLY A 82 12.38 -12.81 17.76
N MET A 83 12.15 -11.77 18.57
CA MET A 83 13.18 -10.83 19.05
C MET A 83 13.64 -11.15 20.47
N VAL A 84 13.17 -12.25 21.07
CA VAL A 84 13.61 -12.68 22.40
C VAL A 84 15.08 -13.12 22.34
N PRO A 85 16.00 -12.46 23.07
CA PRO A 85 17.41 -12.84 23.09
C PRO A 85 17.58 -14.28 23.58
N SER A 86 18.35 -15.10 22.86
CA SER A 86 18.74 -16.43 23.32
C SER A 86 19.96 -16.36 24.24
N THR A 87 20.39 -17.49 24.81
CA THR A 87 21.64 -17.58 25.59
C THR A 87 22.91 -17.41 24.76
N THR A 88 22.81 -17.39 23.43
CA THR A 88 23.93 -17.22 22.51
C THR A 88 23.97 -15.77 22.00
N PRO A 89 25.12 -15.08 22.03
CA PRO A 89 25.23 -13.70 21.56
C PRO A 89 24.71 -13.49 20.14
N SER A 90 23.88 -12.47 19.97
CA SER A 90 23.28 -12.06 18.68
C SER A 90 22.39 -13.12 18.01
N VAL A 91 21.94 -14.13 18.77
CA VAL A 91 20.95 -15.12 18.32
C VAL A 91 19.65 -14.88 19.07
N TYR A 92 18.54 -14.83 18.33
CA TYR A 92 17.20 -14.65 18.87
C TYR A 92 16.40 -15.95 18.75
N SER A 93 15.42 -16.12 19.64
CA SER A 93 14.47 -17.22 19.56
C SER A 93 13.55 -17.06 18.34
N PRO A 94 13.10 -18.15 17.70
CA PRO A 94 12.11 -18.03 16.64
C PRO A 94 10.80 -17.44 17.20
N PRO A 95 9.96 -16.84 16.33
CA PRO A 95 8.61 -16.39 16.69
C PRO A 95 7.78 -17.44 17.45
N ASP A 96 7.10 -17.01 18.51
CA ASP A 96 6.21 -17.83 19.35
C ASP A 96 4.89 -17.08 19.58
N VAL A 97 4.01 -17.16 18.58
CA VAL A 97 2.70 -16.48 18.59
C VAL A 97 1.80 -16.92 19.76
N PRO A 98 1.72 -18.21 20.14
CA PRO A 98 0.93 -18.61 21.31
C PRO A 98 1.39 -17.95 22.62
N LYS A 99 2.71 -17.76 22.84
CA LYS A 99 3.20 -16.98 23.98
C LYS A 99 2.87 -15.49 23.84
N ALA A 100 3.00 -14.93 22.64
CA ALA A 100 2.62 -13.55 22.38
C ALA A 100 1.14 -13.29 22.75
N VAL A 101 0.23 -14.18 22.32
CA VAL A 101 -1.20 -14.14 22.68
C VAL A 101 -1.39 -14.12 24.20
N SER A 102 -0.70 -14.99 24.93
CA SER A 102 -0.81 -15.03 26.40
C SER A 102 -0.37 -13.71 27.06
N CYS A 103 0.72 -13.10 26.56
CA CYS A 103 1.19 -11.79 27.00
C CYS A 103 0.18 -10.67 26.65
N TYR A 104 -0.36 -10.68 25.45
CA TYR A 104 -1.37 -9.70 25.03
C TYR A 104 -2.66 -9.82 25.84
N GLU A 105 -3.11 -11.04 26.15
CA GLU A 105 -4.30 -11.25 26.99
C GLU A 105 -4.10 -10.66 28.40
N LEU A 106 -2.92 -10.89 28.99
CA LEU A 106 -2.53 -10.30 30.27
C LEU A 106 -2.51 -8.76 30.19
N SER A 107 -1.90 -8.20 29.16
CA SER A 107 -1.83 -6.75 28.95
C SER A 107 -3.22 -6.12 28.74
N ALA A 108 -4.04 -6.70 27.87
CA ALA A 108 -5.39 -6.23 27.59
C ALA A 108 -6.31 -6.36 28.81
N SER A 109 -6.12 -7.37 29.67
CA SER A 109 -6.86 -7.50 30.94
C SER A 109 -6.62 -6.36 31.92
N LYS A 110 -5.54 -5.60 31.73
CA LYS A 110 -5.18 -4.40 32.50
C LYS A 110 -5.63 -3.10 31.82
N GLY A 111 -6.40 -3.19 30.74
CA GLY A 111 -6.96 -2.04 30.03
C GLY A 111 -6.06 -1.46 28.94
N TYR A 112 -5.02 -2.18 28.50
CA TYR A 112 -4.18 -1.70 27.41
C TYR A 112 -4.79 -2.02 26.04
N SER A 113 -5.43 -1.03 25.44
CA SER A 113 -6.16 -1.18 24.16
C SER A 113 -5.29 -1.69 23.01
N PRO A 114 -3.99 -1.34 22.83
CA PRO A 114 -3.18 -1.88 21.75
C PRO A 114 -3.03 -3.41 21.80
N ALA A 115 -2.95 -3.99 23.00
CA ALA A 115 -2.89 -5.44 23.16
C ALA A 115 -4.20 -6.13 22.73
N ALA A 116 -5.36 -5.50 23.00
CA ALA A 116 -6.64 -5.99 22.49
C ALA A 116 -6.70 -5.91 20.96
N GLY A 117 -6.16 -4.85 20.35
CA GLY A 117 -6.05 -4.73 18.90
C GLY A 117 -5.19 -5.82 18.27
N LEU A 118 -4.03 -6.12 18.86
CA LEU A 118 -3.14 -7.20 18.42
C LEU A 118 -3.82 -8.56 18.49
N LEU A 119 -4.58 -8.83 19.55
CA LEU A 119 -5.39 -10.06 19.67
C LEU A 119 -6.50 -10.12 18.60
N GLY A 120 -7.20 -9.00 18.40
CA GLY A 120 -8.19 -8.87 17.33
C GLY A 120 -7.59 -9.24 15.97
N ASP A 121 -6.39 -8.75 15.66
CA ASP A 121 -5.70 -9.01 14.40
C ASP A 121 -5.25 -10.45 14.25
N ILE A 122 -4.64 -11.03 15.30
CA ILE A 122 -4.20 -12.42 15.30
C ILE A 122 -5.37 -13.36 15.03
N TYR A 123 -6.51 -13.16 15.71
CA TYR A 123 -7.69 -14.00 15.50
C TYR A 123 -8.42 -13.67 14.19
N PHE A 124 -8.38 -12.42 13.71
CA PHE A 124 -9.02 -12.03 12.45
C PHE A 124 -8.35 -12.66 11.24
N TYR A 125 -7.02 -12.65 11.21
CA TYR A 125 -6.23 -13.13 10.08
C TYR A 125 -5.77 -14.59 10.24
N GLY A 126 -5.58 -15.04 11.47
CA GLY A 126 -4.84 -16.26 11.79
C GLY A 126 -3.33 -16.08 11.59
N GLU A 127 -2.55 -16.75 12.42
CA GLU A 127 -1.09 -16.72 12.41
C GLU A 127 -0.48 -18.09 12.73
N ALA A 128 0.85 -18.20 12.67
CA ALA A 128 1.54 -19.46 12.91
C ALA A 128 1.24 -20.00 14.32
N GLY A 129 0.53 -21.13 14.41
CA GLY A 129 0.14 -21.74 15.68
C GLY A 129 -1.16 -21.21 16.29
N VAL A 130 -1.82 -20.21 15.66
CA VAL A 130 -3.11 -19.66 16.11
C VAL A 130 -4.02 -19.52 14.89
N ALA A 131 -5.04 -20.37 14.77
CA ALA A 131 -5.96 -20.30 13.64
C ALA A 131 -6.82 -19.03 13.71
N ALA A 132 -7.25 -18.54 12.53
CA ALA A 132 -8.25 -17.49 12.46
C ALA A 132 -9.56 -17.96 13.14
N ASP A 133 -10.17 -17.07 13.91
CA ASP A 133 -11.40 -17.29 14.68
C ASP A 133 -12.16 -15.96 14.74
N GLU A 134 -13.15 -15.78 13.87
CA GLU A 134 -13.88 -14.51 13.74
C GLU A 134 -14.72 -14.16 14.96
N ASP A 135 -15.13 -15.15 15.76
CA ASP A 135 -15.88 -14.89 16.99
C ASP A 135 -14.94 -14.32 18.06
N LYS A 136 -13.76 -14.92 18.24
CA LYS A 136 -12.74 -14.34 19.12
C LYS A 136 -12.21 -13.00 18.62
N ALA A 137 -12.02 -12.86 17.30
CA ALA A 137 -11.62 -11.59 16.72
C ALA A 137 -12.66 -10.52 17.06
N LYS A 138 -13.95 -10.81 16.86
CA LYS A 138 -15.04 -9.91 17.22
C LYS A 138 -14.98 -9.51 18.70
N GLU A 139 -14.84 -10.46 19.63
CA GLU A 139 -14.74 -10.17 21.07
C GLU A 139 -13.59 -9.19 21.39
N TRP A 140 -12.39 -9.43 20.85
CA TRP A 140 -11.25 -8.55 21.09
C TRP A 140 -11.37 -7.18 20.42
N LEU A 141 -11.97 -7.13 19.22
CA LEU A 141 -12.22 -5.87 18.51
C LEU A 141 -13.32 -5.03 19.17
N GLU A 142 -14.35 -5.66 19.74
CA GLU A 142 -15.33 -4.97 20.60
C GLU A 142 -14.63 -4.41 21.85
N LYS A 143 -13.73 -5.18 22.45
CA LYS A 143 -12.91 -4.73 23.58
C LYS A 143 -11.99 -3.55 23.24
N VAL A 144 -11.49 -3.46 22.00
CA VAL A 144 -10.79 -2.25 21.52
C VAL A 144 -11.71 -1.03 21.63
N VAL A 145 -12.96 -1.15 21.16
CA VAL A 145 -13.94 -0.06 21.23
C VAL A 145 -14.34 0.26 22.69
N GLU A 146 -14.33 -0.71 23.59
CA GLU A 146 -14.57 -0.48 25.02
C GLU A 146 -13.39 0.21 25.73
N LEU A 147 -12.15 -0.12 25.35
CA LEU A 147 -10.93 0.38 25.98
C LEU A 147 -10.41 1.69 25.36
N THR A 148 -11.05 2.17 24.30
CA THR A 148 -10.69 3.42 23.62
C THR A 148 -11.78 4.46 23.79
N GLU A 149 -11.39 5.73 23.79
CA GLU A 149 -12.32 6.85 23.85
C GLU A 149 -12.49 7.50 22.47
N GLU A 150 -13.73 7.79 22.08
CA GLU A 150 -14.02 8.35 20.74
C GLU A 150 -13.44 9.75 20.54
N ASP A 151 -13.37 10.55 21.59
CA ASP A 151 -12.90 11.93 21.53
C ASP A 151 -11.37 12.07 21.69
N GLU A 152 -10.67 11.00 22.05
CA GLU A 152 -9.21 11.00 22.19
C GLU A 152 -8.53 10.75 20.84
N PRO A 153 -7.79 11.72 20.28
CA PRO A 153 -7.16 11.55 18.97
C PRO A 153 -6.14 10.41 18.93
N GLU A 154 -5.54 10.07 20.07
CA GLU A 154 -4.56 8.99 20.21
C GLU A 154 -5.17 7.60 19.97
N ASP A 155 -6.47 7.47 20.29
CA ASP A 155 -7.22 6.22 20.19
C ASP A 155 -7.90 6.03 18.83
N ALA A 156 -8.14 7.12 18.10
CA ALA A 156 -8.97 7.14 16.90
C ALA A 156 -8.52 6.14 15.82
N TYR A 157 -7.20 5.94 15.66
CA TYR A 157 -6.66 4.98 14.69
C TYR A 157 -7.03 3.54 15.06
N LEU A 158 -6.74 3.15 16.30
CA LEU A 158 -7.00 1.80 16.80
C LEU A 158 -8.50 1.50 16.84
N ARG A 159 -9.29 2.44 17.37
CA ARG A 159 -10.75 2.34 17.42
C ARG A 159 -11.35 2.25 16.02
N GLY A 160 -10.92 3.10 15.09
CA GLY A 160 -11.38 3.07 13.70
C GLY A 160 -11.06 1.75 13.01
N LYS A 161 -9.81 1.26 13.13
CA LYS A 161 -9.43 -0.06 12.61
C LYS A 161 -10.22 -1.21 13.22
N GLY A 162 -10.50 -1.13 14.52
CA GLY A 162 -11.35 -2.09 15.23
C GLY A 162 -12.76 -2.13 14.64
N ILE A 163 -13.40 -0.96 14.52
CA ILE A 163 -14.73 -0.79 13.94
C ILE A 163 -14.78 -1.26 12.48
N GLN A 164 -13.76 -0.94 11.67
CA GLN A 164 -13.64 -1.43 10.30
C GLN A 164 -13.65 -2.97 10.25
N LYS A 165 -12.82 -3.63 11.06
CA LYS A 165 -12.77 -5.11 11.09
C LYS A 165 -14.07 -5.72 11.59
N LEU A 166 -14.75 -5.09 12.55
CA LEU A 166 -16.10 -5.50 12.96
C LEU A 166 -17.09 -5.43 11.79
N GLY A 167 -17.02 -4.38 10.97
CA GLY A 167 -17.82 -4.27 9.75
C GLY A 167 -17.51 -5.38 8.73
N ILE A 168 -16.25 -5.74 8.57
CA ILE A 168 -15.85 -6.87 7.70
C ILE A 168 -16.42 -8.19 8.22
N ILE A 169 -16.32 -8.47 9.52
CA ILE A 169 -16.90 -9.68 10.14
C ILE A 169 -18.42 -9.69 9.92
N ALA A 170 -19.11 -8.56 10.15
CA ALA A 170 -20.54 -8.45 9.92
C ALA A 170 -20.92 -8.78 8.46
N HIS A 171 -20.17 -8.23 7.49
CA HIS A 171 -20.38 -8.53 6.08
C HIS A 171 -20.18 -10.03 5.77
N ARG A 172 -19.11 -10.65 6.29
CA ARG A 172 -18.85 -12.09 6.10
C ARG A 172 -19.94 -12.98 6.69
N LYS A 173 -20.54 -12.55 7.81
CA LYS A 173 -21.71 -13.19 8.43
C LYS A 173 -23.03 -12.90 7.72
N GLY A 174 -23.01 -12.06 6.67
CA GLY A 174 -24.17 -11.75 5.84
C GLY A 174 -24.94 -10.49 6.23
N ASP A 175 -24.51 -9.75 7.26
CA ASP A 175 -25.13 -8.48 7.67
C ASP A 175 -24.46 -7.30 6.97
N LYS A 176 -24.91 -7.01 5.75
CA LYS A 176 -24.40 -5.90 4.94
C LYS A 176 -24.76 -4.53 5.52
N ASN A 177 -25.88 -4.43 6.25
CA ASN A 177 -26.33 -3.15 6.80
C ASN A 177 -25.48 -2.77 8.01
N GLU A 178 -25.20 -3.73 8.91
CA GLU A 178 -24.28 -3.54 10.01
C GLU A 178 -22.87 -3.21 9.48
N ALA A 179 -22.39 -3.95 8.47
CA ALA A 179 -21.10 -3.68 7.83
C ALA A 179 -20.98 -2.24 7.33
N GLU A 180 -21.94 -1.78 6.53
CA GLU A 180 -21.96 -0.42 6.00
C GLU A 180 -22.02 0.63 7.13
N GLY A 181 -22.82 0.38 8.17
CA GLY A 181 -22.89 1.24 9.35
C GLY A 181 -21.54 1.37 10.05
N LYS A 182 -20.84 0.26 10.25
CA LYS A 182 -19.49 0.23 10.83
C LYS A 182 -18.45 0.92 9.96
N PHE A 183 -18.51 0.76 8.64
CA PHE A 183 -17.61 1.48 7.74
C PHE A 183 -17.84 3.00 7.76
N LYS A 184 -19.10 3.45 7.86
CA LYS A 184 -19.44 4.87 8.04
C LYS A 184 -18.94 5.41 9.38
N GLU A 185 -19.12 4.65 10.46
CA GLU A 185 -18.61 4.99 11.78
C GLU A 185 -17.08 5.14 11.78
N SER A 186 -16.37 4.15 11.20
CA SER A 186 -14.91 4.17 11.10
C SER A 186 -14.40 5.33 10.25
N THR A 187 -14.99 5.58 9.08
CA THR A 187 -14.54 6.67 8.18
C THR A 187 -14.79 8.03 8.81
N ALA A 188 -15.93 8.23 9.48
CA ALA A 188 -16.23 9.47 10.21
C ALA A 188 -15.22 9.73 11.35
N LEU A 189 -14.90 8.71 12.15
CA LEU A 189 -13.93 8.81 13.23
C LEU A 189 -12.53 9.20 12.72
N MET A 190 -12.05 8.49 11.69
CA MET A 190 -10.74 8.78 11.09
C MET A 190 -10.71 10.14 10.39
N GLY A 191 -11.80 10.54 9.73
CA GLY A 191 -11.93 11.88 9.17
C GLY A 191 -11.81 12.98 10.23
N LYS A 192 -12.42 12.78 11.41
CA LYS A 192 -12.38 13.73 12.53
C LYS A 192 -10.98 13.89 13.13
N HIS A 193 -10.22 12.80 13.29
CA HIS A 193 -8.98 12.82 14.09
C HIS A 193 -7.69 12.62 13.28
N LEU A 194 -7.75 11.96 12.13
CA LEU A 194 -6.57 11.47 11.37
C LEU A 194 -6.42 12.11 9.98
N ASN A 195 -7.11 13.23 9.75
CA ASN A 195 -7.03 13.99 8.50
C ASN A 195 -7.42 13.18 7.26
N GLY A 196 -8.51 12.42 7.38
CA GLY A 196 -9.18 11.78 6.25
C GLY A 196 -9.33 10.26 6.35
N ASN A 197 -9.70 9.64 5.22
CA ASN A 197 -10.00 8.21 5.13
C ASN A 197 -8.76 7.32 4.98
N TRP A 198 -7.54 7.86 5.05
CA TRP A 198 -6.30 7.12 4.80
C TRP A 198 -6.16 5.87 5.67
N GLY A 199 -6.43 5.98 6.97
CA GLY A 199 -6.39 4.84 7.89
C GLY A 199 -7.46 3.78 7.60
N PHE A 200 -8.53 4.15 6.89
CA PHE A 200 -9.62 3.25 6.54
C PHE A 200 -9.30 2.50 5.25
N ILE A 201 -8.95 3.23 4.19
CA ILE A 201 -8.71 2.62 2.88
C ILE A 201 -7.42 1.80 2.85
N LEU A 202 -6.39 2.20 3.60
CA LEU A 202 -5.12 1.48 3.62
C LEU A 202 -5.20 0.27 4.56
N PRO A 203 -4.72 -0.91 4.16
CA PRO A 203 -4.80 -2.11 5.00
C PRO A 203 -3.88 -2.02 6.24
N HIS A 204 -2.77 -1.29 6.13
CA HIS A 204 -1.78 -1.07 7.17
C HIS A 204 -1.38 0.42 7.25
N ASP A 205 -0.65 0.79 8.30
CA ASP A 205 -0.05 2.12 8.42
C ASP A 205 1.24 2.21 7.56
N PRO A 206 1.26 2.97 6.46
CA PRO A 206 2.40 3.01 5.57
C PRO A 206 3.59 3.74 6.21
N PRO A 207 4.79 3.14 6.22
CA PRO A 207 5.98 3.87 6.63
C PRO A 207 6.24 5.04 5.68
N GLY A 208 6.27 6.25 6.22
CA GLY A 208 6.58 7.46 5.47
C GLY A 208 5.41 8.04 4.64
N LEU A 209 4.16 7.59 4.86
CA LEU A 209 3.00 8.02 4.05
C LEU A 209 2.96 9.54 3.87
N TRP A 210 3.01 10.26 4.98
CA TRP A 210 2.82 11.70 5.01
C TRP A 210 4.01 12.42 4.41
N GLU A 211 5.23 11.94 4.64
CA GLU A 211 6.44 12.45 4.02
C GLU A 211 6.34 12.36 2.49
N PHE A 212 5.89 11.22 1.95
CA PHE A 212 5.74 11.05 0.50
C PHE A 212 4.56 11.85 -0.08
N LEU A 213 3.43 11.94 0.61
CA LEU A 213 2.28 12.76 0.17
C LEU A 213 2.60 14.26 0.23
N ASN A 214 3.33 14.71 1.25
CA ASN A 214 3.78 16.09 1.37
C ASN A 214 4.80 16.43 0.27
N ALA A 215 5.78 15.55 0.02
CA ALA A 215 6.73 15.73 -1.08
C ALA A 215 6.02 15.76 -2.45
N GLU A 216 4.99 14.93 -2.65
CA GLU A 216 4.14 14.98 -3.84
C GLU A 216 3.41 16.33 -3.95
N GLN A 217 2.81 16.83 -2.87
CA GLN A 217 2.18 18.16 -2.87
C GLN A 217 3.16 19.29 -3.17
N GLU A 218 4.36 19.29 -2.58
CA GLU A 218 5.40 20.29 -2.87
C GLU A 218 5.77 20.31 -4.35
N ILE A 219 5.90 19.13 -4.98
CA ILE A 219 6.16 18.99 -6.42
C ILE A 219 4.99 19.56 -7.24
N LEU A 220 3.76 19.30 -6.83
CA LEU A 220 2.56 19.75 -7.55
C LEU A 220 2.31 21.26 -7.41
N GLU A 221 2.64 21.86 -6.26
CA GLU A 221 2.46 23.29 -6.01
C GLU A 221 3.48 24.15 -6.77
N ASP A 222 4.71 23.68 -6.96
CA ASP A 222 5.72 24.34 -7.80
C ASP A 222 5.58 23.93 -9.28
N THR A 223 4.47 24.35 -9.91
CA THR A 223 4.16 24.00 -11.30
C THR A 223 5.24 24.40 -12.32
N PRO A 224 5.95 25.56 -12.21
CA PRO A 224 7.06 25.88 -13.11
C PRO A 224 8.22 24.88 -13.01
N THR A 225 8.61 24.48 -11.80
CA THR A 225 9.67 23.48 -11.61
C THR A 225 9.21 22.10 -12.08
N LEU A 226 7.96 21.72 -11.81
CA LEU A 226 7.40 20.48 -12.34
C LEU A 226 7.43 20.46 -13.87
N ALA A 227 7.04 21.55 -14.53
CA ALA A 227 7.11 21.69 -15.98
C ALA A 227 8.55 21.50 -16.51
N GLN A 228 9.55 22.03 -15.80
CA GLN A 228 10.96 21.81 -16.15
C GLN A 228 11.39 20.36 -15.96
N LYS A 229 10.94 19.68 -14.90
CA LYS A 229 11.23 18.25 -14.64
C LYS A 229 10.65 17.33 -15.71
N LEU A 230 9.58 17.74 -16.39
CA LEU A 230 8.98 17.03 -17.52
C LEU A 230 9.82 17.14 -18.80
N ASN A 231 10.73 18.12 -18.89
CA ASN A 231 11.57 18.29 -20.08
C ASN A 231 12.49 17.08 -20.29
N GLY A 232 12.61 16.67 -21.55
CA GLY A 232 13.46 15.55 -21.96
C GLY A 232 12.76 14.19 -21.92
N PHE A 233 11.55 14.10 -21.37
CA PHE A 233 10.71 12.92 -21.55
C PHE A 233 10.21 12.81 -23.00
N ALA A 234 10.02 11.58 -23.47
CA ALA A 234 9.30 11.28 -24.69
C ALA A 234 7.86 11.74 -24.55
N VAL A 235 7.34 12.40 -25.60
CA VAL A 235 5.97 12.91 -25.65
C VAL A 235 5.30 12.47 -26.93
N ALA A 236 3.97 12.41 -26.91
CA ALA A 236 3.17 12.11 -28.10
C ALA A 236 3.37 13.17 -29.20
N PRO A 237 3.23 12.79 -30.49
CA PRO A 237 3.29 13.74 -31.59
C PRO A 237 2.29 14.90 -31.41
N GLY A 238 2.78 16.13 -31.53
CA GLY A 238 1.95 17.34 -31.37
C GLY A 238 1.62 17.72 -29.93
N PHE A 239 2.05 16.95 -28.93
CA PHE A 239 1.89 17.30 -27.53
C PHE A 239 2.86 18.42 -27.13
N ARG A 240 2.33 19.51 -26.57
CA ARG A 240 3.13 20.70 -26.24
C ARG A 240 3.87 20.60 -24.91
N GLY A 241 3.38 19.79 -23.98
CA GLY A 241 3.99 19.61 -22.66
C GLY A 241 4.08 20.92 -21.86
N GLY A 242 5.15 21.04 -21.05
CA GLY A 242 5.47 22.26 -20.32
C GLY A 242 4.49 22.58 -19.19
N LEU A 243 4.11 23.85 -19.07
CA LEU A 243 3.28 24.33 -17.96
C LEU A 243 1.88 23.70 -17.97
N ASP A 244 1.28 23.53 -19.15
CA ASP A 244 -0.05 22.91 -19.28
C ASP A 244 -0.05 21.47 -18.76
N ALA A 245 1.01 20.70 -19.04
CA ALA A 245 1.16 19.34 -18.52
C ALA A 245 1.32 19.31 -16.99
N ALA A 246 2.11 20.23 -16.42
CA ALA A 246 2.28 20.35 -14.97
C ALA A 246 0.97 20.74 -14.27
N VAL A 247 0.22 21.67 -14.85
CA VAL A 247 -1.09 22.11 -14.33
C VAL A 247 -2.10 20.96 -14.38
N GLN A 248 -2.15 20.19 -15.47
CA GLN A 248 -3.02 19.01 -15.58
C GLN A 248 -2.67 17.93 -14.56
N LEU A 249 -1.38 17.63 -14.37
CA LEU A 249 -0.91 16.69 -13.36
C LEU A 249 -1.36 17.12 -11.96
N ARG A 250 -1.19 18.40 -11.62
CA ARG A 250 -1.65 18.96 -10.34
C ARG A 250 -3.16 18.84 -10.19
N ALA A 251 -3.93 19.27 -11.18
CA ALA A 251 -5.38 19.28 -11.12
C ALA A 251 -5.97 17.87 -10.92
N PHE A 252 -5.47 16.89 -11.69
CA PHE A 252 -5.92 15.50 -11.56
C PHE A 252 -5.47 14.88 -10.24
N THR A 253 -4.18 14.99 -9.90
CA THR A 253 -3.63 14.34 -8.69
C THR A 253 -4.31 14.87 -7.43
N ASN A 254 -4.54 16.19 -7.33
CA ASN A 254 -5.25 16.78 -6.20
C ASN A 254 -6.70 16.29 -6.07
N ARG A 255 -7.39 16.00 -7.18
CA ARG A 255 -8.74 15.42 -7.13
C ARG A 255 -8.72 13.98 -6.64
N VAL A 256 -7.78 13.16 -7.11
CA VAL A 256 -7.61 11.78 -6.62
C VAL A 256 -7.30 11.78 -5.12
N ARG A 257 -6.31 12.58 -4.68
CA ARG A 257 -5.98 12.72 -3.24
C ARG A 257 -7.15 13.27 -2.43
N GLY A 258 -7.96 14.14 -3.03
CA GLY A 258 -9.19 14.65 -2.43
C GLY A 258 -10.22 13.55 -2.17
N VAL A 259 -10.40 12.61 -3.11
CA VAL A 259 -11.28 11.44 -2.95
C VAL A 259 -10.74 10.52 -1.87
N GLU A 260 -9.47 10.12 -1.96
CA GLU A 260 -8.84 9.22 -0.98
C GLU A 260 -8.87 9.80 0.44
N ALA A 261 -8.66 11.11 0.59
CA ALA A 261 -8.67 11.76 1.89
C ALA A 261 -10.09 12.04 2.41
N ASN A 262 -11.04 12.43 1.56
CA ASN A 262 -12.26 13.08 2.07
C ASN A 262 -13.59 12.46 1.58
N ASP A 263 -13.58 11.59 0.57
CA ASP A 263 -14.82 10.96 0.06
C ASP A 263 -15.13 9.67 0.84
N GLY A 264 -15.71 9.85 2.03
CA GLY A 264 -16.09 8.73 2.91
C GLY A 264 -17.14 7.80 2.30
N GLU A 265 -18.06 8.33 1.48
CA GLU A 265 -19.06 7.52 0.78
C GLU A 265 -18.41 6.60 -0.25
N TRP A 266 -17.45 7.13 -1.02
CA TRP A 266 -16.65 6.32 -1.93
C TRP A 266 -15.84 5.27 -1.18
N ALA A 267 -15.18 5.64 -0.07
CA ALA A 267 -14.38 4.70 0.72
C ALA A 267 -15.22 3.53 1.26
N VAL A 268 -16.42 3.81 1.81
CA VAL A 268 -17.37 2.77 2.26
C VAL A 268 -17.79 1.88 1.09
N ARG A 269 -18.16 2.47 -0.06
CA ARG A 269 -18.55 1.69 -1.25
C ARG A 269 -17.42 0.82 -1.76
N TYR A 270 -16.19 1.34 -1.77
CA TYR A 270 -14.99 0.60 -2.12
C TYR A 270 -14.81 -0.63 -1.22
N GLN A 271 -14.86 -0.46 0.11
CA GLN A 271 -14.72 -1.58 1.03
C GLN A 271 -15.82 -2.63 0.85
N MET A 272 -17.07 -2.20 0.68
CA MET A 272 -18.20 -3.12 0.43
C MET A 272 -18.00 -3.91 -0.86
N GLU A 273 -17.62 -3.24 -1.95
CA GLU A 273 -17.42 -3.91 -3.23
C GLU A 273 -16.21 -4.86 -3.21
N CYS A 274 -15.12 -4.48 -2.53
CA CYS A 274 -13.99 -5.38 -2.34
C CYS A 274 -14.39 -6.67 -1.60
N LEU A 275 -15.22 -6.57 -0.56
CA LEU A 275 -15.70 -7.75 0.17
C LEU A 275 -16.65 -8.63 -0.66
N GLU A 276 -17.36 -8.05 -1.62
CA GLU A 276 -18.21 -8.79 -2.54
C GLU A 276 -17.40 -9.55 -3.60
N ARG A 277 -16.34 -8.91 -4.13
CA ARG A 277 -15.51 -9.42 -5.23
C ARG A 277 -14.40 -10.37 -4.77
N PHE A 278 -13.73 -10.08 -3.66
CA PHE A 278 -12.54 -10.81 -3.20
C PHE A 278 -12.84 -11.76 -2.03
N ARG A 279 -13.86 -12.62 -2.20
CA ARG A 279 -14.26 -13.57 -1.15
C ARG A 279 -13.12 -14.56 -0.85
N GLY A 280 -12.54 -14.48 0.34
CA GLY A 280 -11.58 -15.47 0.86
C GLY A 280 -10.10 -15.07 0.88
N GLY A 281 -9.74 -13.82 0.52
CA GLY A 281 -8.38 -13.32 0.71
C GLY A 281 -8.20 -11.85 0.34
N GLY A 282 -7.47 -11.09 1.16
CA GLY A 282 -6.98 -9.73 0.87
C GLY A 282 -7.96 -8.57 1.06
N GLU A 283 -9.28 -8.82 1.03
CA GLU A 283 -10.34 -7.79 1.19
C GLU A 283 -10.19 -6.58 0.24
N GLY A 284 -9.44 -6.74 -0.85
CA GLY A 284 -9.07 -5.68 -1.78
C GLY A 284 -8.13 -4.65 -1.15
N ALA A 285 -6.82 -4.92 -1.14
CA ALA A 285 -5.85 -3.99 -0.58
C ALA A 285 -5.72 -2.71 -1.42
N TRP A 286 -5.95 -1.56 -0.81
CA TRP A 286 -5.61 -0.26 -1.41
C TRP A 286 -4.11 0.01 -1.30
N GLY A 287 -3.52 0.52 -2.38
CA GLY A 287 -2.12 0.92 -2.40
C GLY A 287 -1.91 2.19 -3.21
N VAL A 288 -0.94 3.01 -2.79
CA VAL A 288 -0.57 4.24 -3.47
C VAL A 288 0.81 4.09 -4.11
N THR A 289 0.84 4.35 -5.41
CA THR A 289 2.07 4.76 -6.10
C THR A 289 2.13 6.28 -6.06
N TYR A 290 3.28 6.83 -5.67
CA TYR A 290 3.50 8.26 -5.66
C TYR A 290 3.89 8.77 -7.05
N LEU A 291 3.58 10.03 -7.35
CA LEU A 291 3.92 10.67 -8.63
C LEU A 291 5.43 10.60 -8.89
N GLU A 292 6.26 10.80 -7.87
CA GLU A 292 7.72 10.70 -8.02
C GLU A 292 8.17 9.28 -8.44
N SER A 293 7.57 8.24 -7.86
CA SER A 293 7.80 6.84 -8.22
C SER A 293 7.43 6.58 -9.68
N PHE A 294 6.28 7.08 -10.11
CA PHE A 294 5.84 7.01 -11.50
C PHE A 294 6.83 7.72 -12.44
N MET A 295 7.19 8.97 -12.13
CA MET A 295 8.13 9.77 -12.92
C MET A 295 9.50 9.10 -13.04
N ARG A 296 9.99 8.48 -11.96
CA ARG A 296 11.28 7.76 -11.96
C ARG A 296 11.24 6.51 -12.85
N ILE A 297 10.16 5.75 -12.84
CA ILE A 297 9.98 4.57 -13.70
C ILE A 297 9.87 5.01 -15.17
N MET A 298 8.98 5.97 -15.44
CA MET A 298 8.76 6.49 -16.78
C MET A 298 10.02 7.13 -17.35
N GLY A 299 10.81 7.82 -16.53
CA GLY A 299 12.05 8.49 -16.93
C GLY A 299 13.23 7.56 -17.17
N HIS A 300 13.09 6.24 -16.97
CA HIS A 300 14.19 5.32 -17.14
C HIS A 300 14.71 5.35 -18.59
N PRO A 301 16.05 5.49 -18.82
CA PRO A 301 16.60 5.69 -20.17
C PRO A 301 16.19 4.64 -21.21
N ALA A 302 16.10 3.38 -20.78
CA ALA A 302 15.71 2.28 -21.67
C ALA A 302 14.25 2.41 -22.15
N LEU A 303 13.32 2.80 -21.26
CA LEU A 303 11.93 3.05 -21.61
C LEU A 303 11.81 4.31 -22.47
N GLN A 304 12.52 5.37 -22.10
CA GLN A 304 12.55 6.63 -22.85
C GLN A 304 13.06 6.45 -24.29
N SER A 305 14.07 5.62 -24.49
CA SER A 305 14.57 5.29 -25.83
C SER A 305 13.47 4.67 -26.71
N SER A 306 12.74 3.70 -26.16
CA SER A 306 11.62 3.05 -26.85
C SER A 306 10.49 4.04 -27.16
N LEU A 307 10.04 4.81 -26.17
CA LEU A 307 8.95 5.76 -26.33
C LEU A 307 9.25 6.84 -27.37
N ARG A 308 10.51 7.31 -27.44
CA ARG A 308 10.93 8.23 -28.52
C ARG A 308 10.89 7.56 -29.89
N GLY A 309 11.25 6.28 -29.98
CA GLY A 309 11.12 5.51 -31.23
C GLY A 309 9.67 5.47 -31.73
N ILE A 310 8.72 5.20 -30.83
CA ILE A 310 7.28 5.19 -31.14
C ILE A 310 6.80 6.58 -31.59
N ALA A 311 7.14 7.62 -30.83
CA ALA A 311 6.74 9.00 -31.12
C ALA A 311 7.35 9.51 -32.45
N ASN A 312 8.62 9.20 -32.72
CA ASN A 312 9.30 9.58 -33.98
C ASN A 312 8.68 8.89 -35.20
N ALA A 313 8.02 7.74 -35.01
CA ALA A 313 7.23 7.08 -36.05
C ALA A 313 5.84 7.72 -36.25
N GLY A 314 5.55 8.85 -35.59
CA GLY A 314 4.28 9.56 -35.68
C GLY A 314 3.13 8.88 -34.92
N ARG A 315 3.43 7.91 -34.03
CA ARG A 315 2.42 7.20 -33.24
C ARG A 315 2.37 7.74 -31.81
N THR A 316 1.17 7.84 -31.26
CA THR A 316 0.96 8.20 -29.85
C THR A 316 1.18 6.95 -29.00
N PRO A 317 2.10 6.97 -28.01
CA PRO A 317 2.26 5.84 -27.10
C PRO A 317 0.98 5.61 -26.28
N LYS A 318 0.64 4.33 -26.04
CA LYS A 318 -0.52 3.93 -25.24
C LYS A 318 -0.11 3.10 -24.02
N VAL A 319 -0.67 3.45 -22.86
CA VAL A 319 -0.46 2.78 -21.57
C VAL A 319 -1.71 1.99 -21.18
N ALA A 320 -1.56 0.70 -20.88
CA ALA A 320 -2.58 -0.12 -20.23
C ALA A 320 -2.20 -0.32 -18.75
N VAL A 321 -3.09 0.05 -17.83
CA VAL A 321 -2.87 -0.14 -16.38
C VAL A 321 -3.86 -1.19 -15.88
N LEU A 322 -3.34 -2.25 -15.27
CA LEU A 322 -4.10 -3.38 -14.76
C LEU A 322 -4.26 -3.25 -13.25
N GLY A 323 -5.49 -3.12 -12.76
CA GLY A 323 -5.78 -2.70 -11.39
C GLY A 323 -5.59 -1.19 -11.22
N SER A 324 -6.20 -0.40 -12.10
CA SER A 324 -5.93 1.04 -12.23
C SER A 324 -6.43 1.90 -11.07
N ALA A 325 -7.29 1.38 -10.20
CA ALA A 325 -7.87 2.11 -9.08
C ALA A 325 -8.52 3.43 -9.56
N LEU A 326 -8.15 4.57 -8.97
CA LEU A 326 -8.62 5.91 -9.38
C LEU A 326 -7.89 6.48 -10.61
N GLY A 327 -7.09 5.69 -11.32
CA GLY A 327 -6.58 6.02 -12.64
C GLY A 327 -5.26 6.78 -12.69
N ASN A 328 -4.49 6.82 -11.60
CA ASN A 328 -3.26 7.61 -11.48
C ASN A 328 -2.28 7.40 -12.65
N GLN A 329 -1.77 6.19 -12.83
CA GLN A 329 -0.75 5.90 -13.85
C GLN A 329 -1.26 6.10 -15.28
N VAL A 330 -2.58 5.95 -15.49
CA VAL A 330 -3.22 6.17 -16.79
C VAL A 330 -3.23 7.66 -17.11
N VAL A 331 -3.78 8.47 -16.20
CA VAL A 331 -3.96 9.90 -16.42
C VAL A 331 -2.65 10.66 -16.31
N TRP A 332 -1.73 10.24 -15.44
CA TRP A 332 -0.39 10.84 -15.39
C TRP A 332 0.35 10.68 -16.72
N GLY A 333 0.24 9.53 -17.40
CA GLY A 333 0.83 9.36 -18.74
C GLY A 333 0.23 10.33 -19.77
N SER A 334 -1.09 10.49 -19.76
CA SER A 334 -1.80 11.41 -20.67
C SER A 334 -1.54 12.88 -20.36
N ALA A 335 -1.52 13.26 -19.09
CA ALA A 335 -1.31 14.63 -18.62
C ALA A 335 0.16 15.06 -18.77
N ALA A 336 1.11 14.18 -18.45
CA ALA A 336 2.53 14.49 -18.51
C ALA A 336 3.10 14.45 -19.93
N PHE A 337 2.63 13.49 -20.75
CA PHE A 337 3.31 13.13 -22.00
C PHE A 337 2.37 13.08 -23.23
N GLY A 338 1.07 13.30 -23.05
CA GLY A 338 0.09 13.23 -24.13
C GLY A 338 -0.24 11.81 -24.60
N PHE A 339 0.10 10.80 -23.81
CA PHE A 339 -0.14 9.39 -24.16
C PHE A 339 -1.64 9.05 -24.14
N GLU A 340 -2.00 8.01 -24.89
CA GLU A 340 -3.28 7.34 -24.73
C GLU A 340 -3.22 6.40 -23.51
N GLY A 341 -4.37 6.15 -22.91
CA GLY A 341 -4.44 5.38 -21.67
C GLY A 341 -5.72 4.56 -21.54
N VAL A 342 -5.58 3.31 -21.14
CA VAL A 342 -6.70 2.49 -20.66
C VAL A 342 -6.39 1.98 -19.26
N GLY A 343 -7.26 2.30 -18.30
CA GLY A 343 -7.23 1.72 -16.96
C GLY A 343 -8.25 0.60 -16.84
N TYR A 344 -7.83 -0.57 -16.41
CA TYR A 344 -8.72 -1.68 -16.13
C TYR A 344 -8.82 -1.89 -14.63
N ASP A 345 -10.05 -2.03 -14.14
CA ASP A 345 -10.31 -2.42 -12.75
C ASP A 345 -11.54 -3.32 -12.68
N VAL A 346 -11.62 -4.15 -11.64
CA VAL A 346 -12.79 -5.00 -11.39
C VAL A 346 -13.84 -4.27 -10.56
N LEU A 347 -13.46 -3.21 -9.84
CA LEU A 347 -14.31 -2.46 -8.95
C LEU A 347 -15.05 -1.34 -9.69
N ASP A 348 -16.38 -1.43 -9.68
CA ASP A 348 -17.31 -0.48 -10.24
C ASP A 348 -17.09 0.91 -9.66
N CYS A 349 -16.96 1.02 -8.34
CA CYS A 349 -16.78 2.30 -7.66
C CYS A 349 -15.46 3.00 -8.04
N ALA A 350 -14.41 2.24 -8.39
CA ALA A 350 -13.13 2.79 -8.80
C ALA A 350 -13.20 3.30 -10.24
N VAL A 351 -13.74 2.50 -11.16
CA VAL A 351 -13.94 2.85 -12.58
C VAL A 351 -14.85 4.08 -12.72
N ASP A 352 -15.97 4.08 -12.01
CA ASP A 352 -16.95 5.16 -12.09
C ASP A 352 -16.36 6.47 -11.55
N LYS A 353 -15.67 6.42 -10.40
CA LYS A 353 -15.04 7.61 -9.81
C LYS A 353 -13.88 8.13 -10.64
N ALA A 354 -13.03 7.25 -11.20
CA ALA A 354 -11.96 7.66 -12.11
C ALA A 354 -12.52 8.38 -13.36
N SER A 355 -13.59 7.82 -13.94
CA SER A 355 -14.30 8.41 -15.08
C SER A 355 -14.92 9.76 -14.74
N GLU A 356 -15.54 9.88 -13.57
CA GLU A 356 -16.09 11.14 -13.05
C GLU A 356 -15.00 12.21 -12.89
N ILE A 357 -13.87 11.86 -12.27
CA ILE A 357 -12.73 12.78 -12.07
C ILE A 357 -12.25 13.33 -13.41
N VAL A 358 -12.02 12.45 -14.39
CA VAL A 358 -11.55 12.81 -15.73
C VAL A 358 -12.57 13.65 -16.49
N ALA A 359 -13.86 13.27 -16.46
CA ALA A 359 -14.93 14.04 -17.10
C ALA A 359 -15.09 15.45 -16.48
N GLY A 360 -14.76 15.59 -15.19
CA GLY A 360 -14.80 16.85 -14.49
C GLY A 360 -13.60 17.78 -14.74
N LEU A 361 -12.54 17.32 -15.43
CA LEU A 361 -11.37 18.16 -15.74
C LEU A 361 -11.77 19.19 -16.81
N LYS A 362 -12.05 20.43 -16.39
CA LYS A 362 -12.42 21.56 -17.25
C LYS A 362 -11.38 22.67 -17.15
N GLY A 363 -11.12 23.37 -18.26
CA GLY A 363 -10.08 24.41 -18.31
C GLY A 363 -8.66 23.83 -18.19
N GLU A 364 -7.65 24.66 -18.51
CA GLU A 364 -6.22 24.32 -18.36
C GLU A 364 -5.78 23.06 -19.15
N GLY A 365 -6.39 22.82 -20.32
CA GLY A 365 -6.04 21.71 -21.23
C GLY A 365 -6.51 20.31 -20.78
N GLY A 366 -7.23 20.21 -19.65
CA GLY A 366 -7.85 18.96 -19.17
C GLY A 366 -8.89 18.36 -20.13
N GLU A 367 -9.48 19.19 -21.01
CA GLU A 367 -10.47 18.74 -22.02
C GLU A 367 -9.92 17.70 -23.00
N GLY A 368 -8.60 17.67 -23.25
CA GLY A 368 -8.01 16.67 -24.12
C GLY A 368 -7.72 15.33 -23.44
N ILE A 369 -7.76 15.25 -22.11
CA ILE A 369 -7.44 14.01 -21.38
C ILE A 369 -8.58 12.99 -21.53
N LYS A 370 -9.83 13.44 -21.42
CA LYS A 370 -11.02 12.57 -21.58
C LYS A 370 -11.10 11.90 -22.97
N ASP A 371 -10.47 12.50 -23.98
CA ASP A 371 -10.45 11.96 -25.34
C ASP A 371 -9.32 10.93 -25.53
N ARG A 372 -8.32 10.92 -24.64
CA ARG A 372 -7.16 10.02 -24.67
C ARG A 372 -7.20 8.90 -23.64
N VAL A 373 -8.02 9.04 -22.60
CA VAL A 373 -8.08 8.13 -21.46
C VAL A 373 -9.46 7.51 -21.32
N MET A 374 -9.48 6.20 -21.13
CA MET A 374 -10.68 5.43 -20.82
C MET A 374 -10.45 4.52 -19.61
N PHE A 375 -11.53 4.21 -18.90
CA PHE A 375 -11.53 3.23 -17.81
C PHE A 375 -12.54 2.13 -18.12
N GLU A 376 -12.12 0.89 -17.94
CA GLU A 376 -12.94 -0.27 -18.23
C GLU A 376 -13.08 -1.17 -17.01
N ARG A 377 -14.32 -1.59 -16.79
CA ARG A 377 -14.64 -2.63 -15.83
C ARG A 377 -14.33 -3.99 -16.44
N ARG A 378 -13.23 -4.59 -16.02
CA ARG A 378 -12.78 -5.86 -16.59
C ARG A 378 -11.92 -6.65 -15.62
N ASP A 379 -12.23 -7.94 -15.52
CA ASP A 379 -11.29 -8.91 -14.99
C ASP A 379 -10.24 -9.26 -16.04
N VAL A 380 -9.12 -8.55 -15.97
CA VAL A 380 -7.99 -8.69 -16.90
C VAL A 380 -7.27 -10.04 -16.80
N THR A 381 -7.50 -10.81 -15.73
CA THR A 381 -6.96 -12.17 -15.61
C THR A 381 -7.57 -13.11 -16.65
N SER A 382 -8.78 -12.80 -17.13
CA SER A 382 -9.44 -13.50 -18.24
C SER A 382 -9.02 -13.02 -19.63
N GLY A 383 -8.26 -11.92 -19.70
CA GLY A 383 -7.81 -11.28 -20.94
C GLY A 383 -8.22 -9.81 -21.03
N PHE A 384 -7.46 -9.03 -21.78
CA PHE A 384 -7.69 -7.60 -22.00
C PHE A 384 -7.16 -7.16 -23.37
N ASP A 385 -7.58 -5.99 -23.85
CA ASP A 385 -7.18 -5.50 -25.17
C ASP A 385 -5.74 -4.95 -25.15
N MET A 386 -4.89 -5.54 -25.99
CA MET A 386 -3.50 -5.14 -26.21
C MET A 386 -3.32 -4.26 -27.46
N SER A 387 -4.40 -3.94 -28.18
CA SER A 387 -4.34 -3.19 -29.44
C SER A 387 -3.68 -1.83 -29.25
N GLY A 388 -2.53 -1.66 -29.90
CA GLY A 388 -1.71 -0.45 -29.86
C GLY A 388 -1.02 -0.19 -28.52
N VAL A 389 -1.11 -1.09 -27.54
CA VAL A 389 -0.50 -0.91 -26.21
C VAL A 389 1.03 -0.99 -26.33
N ASN A 390 1.72 -0.02 -25.74
CA ASN A 390 3.19 0.02 -25.70
C ASN A 390 3.75 -0.15 -24.29
N ILE A 391 2.96 0.16 -23.26
CA ILE A 391 3.32 -0.04 -21.86
C ILE A 391 2.19 -0.77 -21.15
N VAL A 392 2.50 -1.88 -20.49
CA VAL A 392 1.61 -2.54 -19.54
C VAL A 392 2.11 -2.27 -18.12
N TRP A 393 1.28 -1.67 -17.28
CA TRP A 393 1.56 -1.46 -15.86
C TRP A 393 0.70 -2.41 -15.03
N SER A 394 1.31 -3.39 -14.36
CA SER A 394 0.59 -4.46 -13.67
C SER A 394 0.61 -4.30 -12.15
N ASN A 395 -0.55 -4.06 -11.54
CA ASN A 395 -0.75 -4.06 -10.09
C ASN A 395 -1.23 -5.46 -9.63
N ASP A 396 -0.47 -6.50 -9.96
CA ASP A 396 -0.89 -7.90 -9.83
C ASP A 396 -0.40 -8.60 -8.56
N HIS A 397 0.09 -7.85 -7.56
CA HIS A 397 0.80 -8.42 -6.42
C HIS A 397 -0.04 -9.44 -5.63
N GLU A 398 -1.35 -9.22 -5.53
CA GLU A 398 -2.28 -10.08 -4.80
C GLU A 398 -2.94 -11.16 -5.65
N TRP A 399 -2.68 -11.17 -6.97
CA TRP A 399 -3.25 -12.19 -7.84
C TRP A 399 -2.58 -13.55 -7.61
N ASP A 400 -3.30 -14.62 -7.92
CA ASP A 400 -2.71 -15.95 -7.92
C ASP A 400 -1.62 -16.07 -8.99
N GLU A 401 -0.71 -17.01 -8.80
CA GLU A 401 0.46 -17.17 -9.66
C GLU A 401 0.08 -17.50 -11.12
N GLU A 402 -1.03 -18.21 -11.35
CA GLU A 402 -1.47 -18.56 -12.70
C GLU A 402 -1.93 -17.31 -13.46
N SER A 403 -2.75 -16.47 -12.82
CA SER A 403 -3.20 -15.19 -13.36
C SER A 403 -2.02 -14.25 -13.64
N GLN A 404 -1.07 -14.14 -12.72
CA GLN A 404 0.16 -13.36 -12.90
C GLN A 404 0.95 -13.81 -14.14
N ARG A 405 1.16 -15.12 -14.28
CA ARG A 405 1.88 -15.71 -15.44
C ARG A 405 1.13 -15.50 -16.76
N ARG A 406 -0.20 -15.62 -16.73
CA ARG A 406 -1.05 -15.43 -17.92
C ARG A 406 -0.97 -14.00 -18.43
N VAL A 407 -1.06 -13.02 -17.55
CA VAL A 407 -0.95 -11.60 -17.91
C VAL A 407 0.46 -11.26 -18.41
N GLU A 408 1.52 -11.81 -17.82
CA GLU A 408 2.89 -11.67 -18.37
C GLU A 408 2.99 -12.20 -19.81
N ARG A 409 2.39 -13.37 -20.11
CA ARG A 409 2.39 -13.93 -21.49
C ARG A 409 1.60 -13.06 -22.45
N LEU A 410 0.38 -12.65 -22.09
CA LEU A 410 -0.45 -11.78 -22.92
C LEU A 410 0.23 -10.45 -23.22
N ALA A 411 0.86 -9.84 -22.21
CA ALA A 411 1.63 -8.61 -22.39
C ALA A 411 2.81 -8.84 -23.34
N PHE A 412 3.60 -9.90 -23.15
CA PHE A 412 4.73 -10.18 -24.02
C PHE A 412 4.31 -10.47 -25.46
N GLU A 413 3.23 -11.22 -25.67
CA GLU A 413 2.71 -11.53 -27.00
C GLU A 413 2.15 -10.29 -27.71
N GLY A 414 1.39 -9.45 -26.97
CA GLY A 414 0.71 -8.28 -27.53
C GLY A 414 1.58 -7.03 -27.69
N LEU A 415 2.63 -6.85 -26.89
CA LEU A 415 3.54 -5.71 -27.03
C LEU A 415 4.33 -5.80 -28.34
N GLU A 416 4.54 -4.66 -28.99
CA GLU A 416 5.51 -4.55 -30.09
C GLU A 416 6.95 -4.54 -29.56
N GLU A 417 7.93 -4.70 -30.45
CA GLU A 417 9.35 -4.48 -30.12
C GLU A 417 9.58 -3.06 -29.57
N GLY A 418 10.28 -2.97 -28.44
CA GLY A 418 10.42 -1.76 -27.63
C GLY A 418 9.36 -1.62 -26.55
N GLY A 419 8.25 -2.36 -26.61
CA GLY A 419 7.20 -2.31 -25.59
C GLY A 419 7.71 -2.69 -24.19
N GLY A 420 7.09 -2.11 -23.17
CA GLY A 420 7.50 -2.27 -21.78
C GLY A 420 6.42 -2.86 -20.88
N MET A 421 6.83 -3.64 -19.88
CA MET A 421 5.96 -4.10 -18.80
C MET A 421 6.55 -3.70 -17.44
N VAL A 422 5.74 -3.09 -16.59
CA VAL A 422 6.10 -2.65 -15.24
C VAL A 422 5.46 -3.59 -14.21
N LEU A 423 6.28 -4.16 -13.33
CA LEU A 423 5.86 -5.11 -12.28
C LEU A 423 6.38 -4.69 -10.90
N TYR A 424 5.55 -4.83 -9.87
CA TYR A 424 5.96 -4.66 -8.45
C TYR A 424 6.57 -5.94 -7.85
N ARG A 425 6.83 -6.95 -8.67
CA ARG A 425 7.36 -8.25 -8.27
C ARG A 425 8.30 -8.75 -9.36
N PRO A 426 9.20 -9.70 -9.04
CA PRO A 426 9.99 -10.36 -10.07
C PRO A 426 9.08 -11.02 -11.12
N PRO A 427 9.48 -11.03 -12.40
CA PRO A 427 8.77 -11.77 -13.43
C PRO A 427 8.77 -13.27 -13.12
N LEU A 428 7.65 -13.92 -13.39
CA LEU A 428 7.49 -15.35 -13.17
C LEU A 428 7.80 -16.15 -14.44
N GLU A 429 7.56 -15.57 -15.62
CA GLU A 429 7.77 -16.21 -16.91
C GLU A 429 9.18 -15.94 -17.46
N ARG A 430 10.19 -16.50 -16.81
CA ARG A 430 11.61 -16.30 -17.15
C ARG A 430 12.03 -16.82 -18.53
N LYS A 431 11.19 -17.64 -19.17
CA LYS A 431 11.44 -18.17 -20.51
C LYS A 431 11.03 -17.19 -21.62
N LEU A 432 10.22 -16.19 -21.29
CA LEU A 432 9.90 -15.12 -22.22
C LEU A 432 11.18 -14.32 -22.47
N GLY A 433 11.42 -13.99 -23.74
CA GLY A 433 12.63 -13.31 -24.21
C GLY A 433 12.67 -11.83 -23.83
N TRP A 434 12.20 -11.45 -22.65
CA TRP A 434 12.39 -10.11 -22.12
C TRP A 434 13.88 -9.80 -22.08
N ARG A 435 14.27 -8.61 -22.56
CA ARG A 435 15.60 -8.08 -22.26
C ARG A 435 15.76 -7.97 -20.75
N GLU A 436 16.95 -8.25 -20.24
CA GLU A 436 17.22 -8.34 -18.81
C GLU A 436 16.56 -7.17 -18.05
N GLY A 437 15.58 -7.50 -17.21
CA GLY A 437 14.68 -6.52 -16.61
C GLY A 437 15.41 -5.54 -15.71
N VAL A 438 15.14 -4.26 -15.89
CA VAL A 438 15.71 -3.18 -15.08
C VAL A 438 15.03 -3.18 -13.72
N ARG A 439 15.83 -3.14 -12.65
CA ARG A 439 15.33 -3.02 -11.26
C ARG A 439 15.42 -1.57 -10.81
N ILE A 440 14.28 -0.98 -10.46
CA ILE A 440 14.17 0.41 -10.02
C ILE A 440 13.63 0.40 -8.60
N LYS A 441 14.38 0.97 -7.64
CA LYS A 441 13.88 1.21 -6.29
C LYS A 441 13.03 2.48 -6.26
N VAL A 442 11.80 2.38 -5.80
CA VAL A 442 10.86 3.51 -5.65
C VAL A 442 10.03 3.37 -4.37
N PRO A 443 9.57 4.46 -3.75
CA PRO A 443 8.64 4.37 -2.63
C PRO A 443 7.21 4.05 -3.09
N THR A 444 6.47 3.32 -2.25
CA THR A 444 5.04 3.00 -2.38
C THR A 444 4.43 2.96 -0.98
N SER A 445 3.11 3.03 -0.85
CA SER A 445 2.46 2.98 0.48
C SER A 445 2.61 1.63 1.20
N TRP A 446 3.18 0.60 0.60
CA TRP A 446 3.42 -0.68 1.28
C TRP A 446 4.91 -1.02 1.42
N ASN A 447 5.78 -0.27 0.74
CA ASN A 447 7.22 -0.44 0.84
C ASN A 447 7.95 0.84 0.38
N PRO A 448 8.71 1.51 1.25
CA PRO A 448 9.43 2.75 0.92
C PRO A 448 10.65 2.50 0.01
N GLU A 449 11.12 1.25 -0.10
CA GLU A 449 12.19 0.81 -0.99
C GLU A 449 11.71 -0.26 -1.99
N LYS A 450 10.48 -0.14 -2.48
CA LYS A 450 9.89 -1.12 -3.39
C LYS A 450 10.75 -1.28 -4.64
N THR A 451 11.16 -2.51 -4.92
CA THR A 451 11.80 -2.85 -6.20
C THR A 451 10.73 -3.10 -7.25
N VAL A 452 10.71 -2.25 -8.27
CA VAL A 452 9.91 -2.40 -9.48
C VAL A 452 10.78 -2.95 -10.60
N PHE A 453 10.21 -3.84 -11.41
CA PHE A 453 10.85 -4.49 -12.54
C PHE A 453 10.26 -3.92 -13.82
N LEU A 454 11.11 -3.30 -14.63
CA LEU A 454 10.78 -2.84 -15.98
C LEU A 454 11.34 -3.86 -16.97
N LEU A 455 10.45 -4.62 -17.59
CA LEU A 455 10.74 -5.59 -18.64
C LEU A 455 10.57 -4.92 -20.00
N LEU A 456 11.47 -5.19 -20.95
CA LEU A 456 11.39 -4.66 -22.30
C LEU A 456 11.39 -5.82 -23.30
N LYS A 457 10.48 -5.78 -24.26
CA LYS A 457 10.53 -6.63 -25.46
C LYS A 457 11.51 -5.97 -26.43
#